data_AF-A0A2P5VN64-F1
#
_entry.id   AF-A0A2P5VN64-F1
#
_cell.length_a   1.000
_cell.length_b   1.000
_cell.length_c   1.000
_cell.angle_alpha   90.00
_cell.angle_beta   90.00
_cell.angle_gamma   90.00
#
_symmetry.space_group_name_H-M   'P 1'
#
loop_
_entity.id
_entity.type
_entity.pdbx_description
1 polymer ?
#
loop_
_entity_poly.entity_id
_entity_poly.type
_entity_poly.pdbx_seq_one_letter_code
_entity_poly.pdbx_strand_id
1 'polypeptide(L)'
;MATLSIGIASSAPAATTFFSTKTKRTHFKLNISCVQWDPEGILGKPGTGHLARLEFKRRLEKDAEAREAFEQHLREEKERRQALRQSRELPGTAEETIEYFLDTEAQEIEFEIARLRHRLDKDFFSHLKFEIGEIRFAVSKTEDMEDRLIELEALQKALQEGTEAYDKMQAELITAKKSLTKILSAEVLYCHAVARDG
;
A
#
# COMPACT_ATOMS: atom_id res chain seq x y z
N MET A 1 34.08 45.78 30.69
CA MET A 1 34.64 44.68 31.49
C MET A 1 34.09 43.36 30.94
N ALA A 2 35.01 42.53 30.43
CA ALA A 2 34.88 41.13 30.00
C ALA A 2 33.79 40.72 28.99
N THR A 3 34.17 40.70 27.71
CA THR A 3 33.60 39.86 26.64
C THR A 3 34.40 38.54 26.58
N LEU A 4 33.76 37.38 26.71
CA LEU A 4 34.40 36.07 26.54
C LEU A 4 33.88 35.39 25.27
N SER A 5 34.78 35.27 24.30
CA SER A 5 34.62 34.54 23.04
C SER A 5 34.98 33.06 23.24
N ILE A 6 34.13 32.16 22.74
CA ILE A 6 34.38 30.72 22.71
C ILE A 6 34.95 30.39 21.32
N GLY A 7 36.24 30.03 21.28
CA GLY A 7 36.94 29.61 20.08
C GLY A 7 36.74 28.12 19.80
N ILE A 8 36.36 27.80 18.55
CA ILE A 8 36.24 26.44 18.04
C ILE A 8 37.63 25.98 17.59
N ALA A 9 38.19 24.97 18.25
CA ALA A 9 39.44 24.33 17.84
C ALA A 9 39.17 23.33 16.71
N SER A 10 39.62 23.67 15.50
CA SER A 10 39.69 22.76 14.36
C SER A 10 40.88 21.81 14.53
N SER A 11 40.60 20.51 14.64
CA SER A 11 41.64 19.47 14.65
C SER A 11 42.06 19.14 13.21
N ALA A 12 43.32 19.43 12.90
CA ALA A 12 43.94 19.10 11.63
C ALA A 12 44.32 17.61 11.58
N PRO A 13 44.00 16.86 10.52
CA PRO A 13 44.59 15.54 10.31
C PRO A 13 46.02 15.65 9.75
N ALA A 14 46.92 14.85 10.32
CA ALA A 14 48.31 14.72 9.89
C ALA A 14 48.39 14.26 8.42
N ALA A 15 49.16 15.00 7.62
CA ALA A 15 49.44 14.69 6.24
C ALA A 15 50.45 13.53 6.12
N THR A 16 49.95 12.31 5.90
CA THR A 16 50.77 11.24 5.32
C THR A 16 51.04 11.57 3.86
N THR A 17 52.28 11.96 3.58
CA THR A 17 52.86 12.11 2.25
C THR A 17 52.91 10.75 1.55
N PHE A 18 51.88 10.43 0.77
CA PHE A 18 51.99 9.41 -0.26
C PHE A 18 52.68 10.04 -1.48
N PHE A 19 53.90 9.61 -1.76
CA PHE A 19 54.55 9.89 -3.03
C PHE A 19 53.69 9.30 -4.15
N SER A 20 52.84 10.14 -4.74
CA SER A 20 52.20 9.85 -6.01
C SER A 20 53.29 9.88 -7.07
N THR A 21 53.86 8.72 -7.39
CA THR A 21 54.50 8.54 -8.68
C THR A 21 53.40 8.76 -9.72
N LYS A 22 53.34 9.95 -10.31
CA LYS A 22 52.61 10.20 -11.56
C LYS A 22 53.30 9.40 -12.65
N THR A 23 53.12 8.09 -12.65
CA THR A 23 53.29 7.27 -13.85
C THR A 23 52.28 7.85 -14.82
N LYS A 24 52.78 8.64 -15.79
CA LYS A 24 52.02 9.01 -16.97
C LYS A 24 51.53 7.68 -17.53
N ARG A 25 50.26 7.34 -17.28
CA ARG A 25 49.60 6.24 -17.95
C ARG A 25 49.51 6.69 -19.39
N THR A 26 50.57 6.39 -20.14
CA THR A 26 50.53 6.36 -21.59
C THR A 26 49.29 5.54 -21.90
N HIS A 27 48.28 6.20 -22.48
CA HIS A 27 47.14 5.53 -23.06
C HIS A 27 47.66 4.69 -24.22
N PHE A 28 48.29 3.55 -23.90
CA PHE A 28 48.33 2.44 -24.82
C PHE A 28 46.87 2.03 -24.97
N LYS A 29 46.26 2.56 -26.02
CA LYS A 29 45.13 1.88 -26.63
C LYS A 29 45.70 0.56 -27.14
N LEU A 30 45.69 -0.46 -26.29
CA LEU A 30 45.77 -1.84 -26.75
C LEU A 30 44.50 -2.06 -27.56
N ASN A 31 44.53 -1.62 -28.81
CA ASN A 31 43.60 -2.11 -29.81
C ASN A 31 44.00 -3.57 -30.00
N ILE A 32 43.37 -4.46 -29.26
CA ILE A 32 43.43 -5.89 -29.50
C ILE A 32 42.72 -6.09 -30.85
N SER A 33 43.48 -5.97 -31.94
CA SER A 33 43.06 -6.44 -33.26
C SER A 33 43.06 -7.96 -33.22
N CYS A 34 41.90 -8.55 -33.49
CA CYS A 34 41.63 -9.97 -33.71
C CYS A 34 42.78 -10.94 -33.41
N VAL A 35 42.60 -11.81 -32.40
CA VAL A 35 43.18 -13.16 -32.48
C VAL A 35 42.48 -13.84 -33.66
N GLN A 36 42.99 -13.62 -34.87
CA GLN A 36 42.57 -14.28 -36.10
C GLN A 36 43.35 -15.59 -36.23
N TRP A 37 43.24 -16.45 -35.21
CA TRP A 37 43.57 -17.86 -35.34
C TRP A 37 42.36 -18.68 -34.88
N ASP A 38 41.42 -18.83 -35.80
CA ASP A 38 40.35 -19.81 -35.76
C ASP A 38 40.37 -20.55 -37.11
N PRO A 39 41.29 -21.52 -37.30
CA PRO A 39 41.52 -22.17 -38.59
C PRO A 39 40.30 -22.99 -39.06
N GLU A 40 39.41 -23.36 -38.15
CA GLU A 40 38.22 -24.17 -38.39
C GLU A 40 36.92 -23.32 -38.39
N GLY A 41 37.02 -22.01 -38.15
CA GLY A 41 35.88 -21.07 -38.19
C GLY A 41 34.77 -21.34 -37.17
N ILE A 42 35.10 -22.02 -36.06
CA ILE A 42 34.13 -22.53 -35.08
C ILE A 42 33.51 -21.40 -34.26
N LEU A 43 34.24 -20.29 -34.05
CA LEU A 43 33.86 -19.21 -33.13
C LEU A 43 33.01 -18.10 -33.78
N GLY A 44 32.83 -18.13 -35.10
CA GLY A 44 32.01 -17.15 -35.83
C GLY A 44 32.57 -15.72 -35.80
N LYS A 45 31.88 -14.78 -36.45
CA LYS A 45 32.29 -13.37 -36.49
C LYS A 45 32.06 -12.73 -35.10
N PRO A 46 33.00 -11.91 -34.58
CA PRO A 46 32.83 -11.26 -33.29
C PRO A 46 31.56 -10.40 -33.29
N GLY A 47 30.62 -10.72 -32.41
CA GLY A 47 29.38 -9.97 -32.25
C GLY A 47 29.65 -8.60 -31.64
N THR A 48 29.20 -7.54 -32.30
CA THR A 48 29.22 -6.18 -31.75
C THR A 48 28.03 -5.97 -30.79
N GLY A 49 28.20 -5.13 -29.76
CA GLY A 49 27.09 -4.74 -28.87
C GLY A 49 26.90 -5.56 -27.58
N HIS A 50 27.81 -6.46 -27.22
CA HIS A 50 27.75 -7.21 -25.96
C HIS A 50 27.69 -6.30 -24.72
N LEU A 51 28.42 -5.18 -24.73
CA LEU A 51 28.37 -4.19 -23.64
C LEU A 51 26.99 -3.55 -23.51
N ALA A 52 26.39 -3.12 -24.63
CA ALA A 52 25.04 -2.53 -24.63
C ALA A 52 23.98 -3.54 -24.12
N ARG A 53 24.12 -4.83 -24.48
CA ARG A 53 23.22 -5.89 -23.98
C ARG A 53 23.38 -6.12 -22.47
N LEU A 54 24.60 -6.08 -21.94
CA LEU A 54 24.85 -6.20 -20.51
C LEU A 54 24.36 -4.97 -19.74
N GLU A 55 24.55 -3.77 -20.28
CA GLU A 55 24.04 -2.53 -19.69
C GLU A 55 22.51 -2.49 -19.67
N PHE A 56 21.86 -2.94 -20.74
CA PHE A 56 20.41 -3.07 -20.81
C PHE A 56 19.88 -4.10 -19.78
N LYS A 57 20.52 -5.27 -19.69
CA LYS A 57 20.20 -6.26 -18.64
C LYS A 57 20.35 -5.67 -17.23
N ARG A 58 21.46 -4.98 -16.95
CA ARG A 58 21.69 -4.35 -15.65
C ARG A 58 20.65 -3.27 -15.32
N ARG A 59 20.15 -2.53 -16.31
CA ARG A 59 19.06 -1.56 -16.10
C ARG A 59 17.75 -2.29 -15.77
N LEU A 60 17.42 -3.35 -16.49
CA LEU A 60 16.24 -4.17 -16.19
C LEU A 60 16.32 -4.83 -14.80
N GLU A 61 17.50 -5.31 -14.40
CA GLU A 61 17.74 -5.86 -13.06
C GLU A 61 17.55 -4.79 -11.97
N LYS A 62 18.11 -3.59 -12.17
CA LYS A 62 17.90 -2.46 -11.24
C LYS A 62 16.43 -2.02 -11.17
N ASP A 63 15.73 -1.99 -12.30
CA ASP A 63 14.31 -1.67 -12.35
C ASP A 63 13.47 -2.77 -11.67
N ALA A 64 13.89 -4.04 -11.78
CA ALA A 64 13.27 -5.16 -11.07
C ALA A 64 13.51 -5.07 -9.56
N GLU A 65 14.74 -4.82 -9.12
CA GLU A 65 15.08 -4.60 -7.71
C GLU A 65 14.31 -3.40 -7.14
N ALA A 66 14.18 -2.30 -7.90
CA ALA A 66 13.40 -1.14 -7.48
C ALA A 66 11.90 -1.44 -7.37
N ARG A 67 11.35 -2.24 -8.29
CA ARG A 67 9.96 -2.72 -8.22
C ARG A 67 9.76 -3.62 -7.00
N GLU A 68 10.67 -4.56 -6.77
CA GLU A 68 10.61 -5.48 -5.63
C GLU A 68 10.69 -4.73 -4.29
N ALA A 69 11.60 -3.76 -4.16
CA ALA A 69 11.71 -2.93 -2.96
C ALA A 69 10.43 -2.11 -2.71
N PHE A 70 9.84 -1.57 -3.77
CA PHE A 70 8.55 -0.87 -3.68
C PHE A 70 7.41 -1.81 -3.27
N GLU A 71 7.34 -3.01 -3.85
CA GLU A 71 6.36 -4.02 -3.47
C GLU A 71 6.52 -4.49 -2.02
N GLN A 72 7.75 -4.66 -1.55
CA GLN A 72 8.05 -5.00 -0.16
C GLN A 72 7.54 -3.92 0.79
N HIS A 73 7.84 -2.65 0.50
CA HIS A 73 7.33 -1.53 1.28
C HIS A 73 5.78 -1.50 1.31
N LEU A 74 5.11 -1.76 0.19
CA LEU A 74 3.66 -1.87 0.15
C LEU A 74 3.12 -3.06 0.95
N ARG A 75 3.84 -4.18 1.01
CA ARG A 75 3.46 -5.34 1.83
C ARG A 75 3.60 -5.04 3.31
N GLU A 76 4.73 -4.46 3.72
CA GLU A 76 4.99 -4.06 5.10
C GLU A 76 3.94 -3.05 5.60
N GLU A 77 3.60 -2.04 4.80
CA GLU A 77 2.55 -1.07 5.15
C GLU A 77 1.15 -1.72 5.22
N LYS A 78 0.87 -2.71 4.36
CA LYS A 78 -0.38 -3.49 4.44
C LYS A 78 -0.41 -4.35 5.71
N GLU A 79 0.68 -5.04 6.03
CA GLU A 79 0.81 -5.89 7.22
C GLU A 79 0.73 -5.07 8.50
N ARG A 80 1.40 -3.92 8.54
CA ARG A 80 1.31 -2.97 9.65
C ARG A 80 -0.13 -2.53 9.90
N ARG A 81 -0.86 -2.15 8.85
CA ARG A 81 -2.28 -1.79 8.97
C ARG A 81 -3.14 -2.97 9.40
N GLN A 82 -2.88 -4.17 8.88
CA GLN A 82 -3.57 -5.38 9.31
C GLN A 82 -3.33 -5.68 10.80
N ALA A 83 -2.10 -5.50 11.29
CA ALA A 83 -1.77 -5.67 12.70
C ALA A 83 -2.53 -4.66 13.57
N LEU A 84 -2.63 -3.40 13.14
CA LEU A 84 -3.43 -2.38 13.83
C LEU A 84 -4.91 -2.78 13.92
N ARG A 85 -5.52 -3.25 12.81
CA ARG A 85 -6.91 -3.74 12.81
C ARG A 85 -7.15 -4.90 13.76
N GLN A 86 -6.20 -5.83 13.82
CA GLN A 86 -6.29 -6.98 14.71
C GLN A 86 -6.14 -6.60 16.18
N SER A 87 -5.35 -5.55 16.46
CA SER A 87 -5.18 -5.04 17.83
C SER A 87 -6.39 -4.27 18.36
N ARG A 88 -7.25 -3.75 17.47
CA ARG A 88 -8.45 -3.01 17.85
C ARG A 88 -9.55 -3.93 18.38
N GLU A 89 -10.02 -3.61 19.58
CA GLU A 89 -11.15 -4.27 20.24
C GLU A 89 -12.48 -3.78 19.67
N LEU A 90 -13.46 -4.69 19.56
CA LEU A 90 -14.77 -4.39 19.01
C LEU A 90 -15.66 -3.78 20.11
N PRO A 91 -16.23 -2.58 19.90
CA PRO A 91 -17.08 -1.91 20.90
C PRO A 91 -18.36 -2.71 21.15
N GLY A 92 -18.87 -2.77 22.38
CA GLY A 92 -20.07 -3.54 22.72
C GLY A 92 -21.36 -2.72 22.63
N THR A 93 -21.26 -1.42 22.94
CA THR A 93 -22.40 -0.51 23.10
C THR A 93 -22.54 0.44 21.90
N ALA A 94 -23.74 1.01 21.69
CA ALA A 94 -23.98 1.97 20.61
C ALA A 94 -23.13 3.25 20.74
N GLU A 95 -23.00 3.80 21.95
CA GLU A 95 -22.16 4.97 22.25
C GLU A 95 -20.68 4.69 21.99
N GLU A 96 -20.17 3.57 22.52
CA GLU A 96 -18.79 3.10 22.25
C GLU A 96 -18.54 2.89 20.75
N THR A 97 -19.56 2.50 19.99
CA THR A 97 -19.45 2.33 18.54
C THR A 97 -19.29 3.68 17.84
N ILE A 98 -19.96 4.74 18.32
CA ILE A 98 -19.81 6.10 17.79
C ILE A 98 -18.40 6.61 18.06
N GLU A 99 -17.92 6.49 19.31
CA GLU A 99 -16.55 6.88 19.68
C GLU A 99 -15.50 6.12 18.87
N TYR A 100 -15.69 4.80 18.72
CA TYR A 100 -14.81 3.96 17.91
C TYR A 100 -14.69 4.46 16.46
N PHE A 101 -15.79 4.88 15.83
CA PHE A 101 -15.75 5.41 14.47
C PHE A 101 -15.14 6.80 14.37
N LEU A 102 -15.31 7.64 15.40
CA LEU A 102 -14.68 8.97 15.44
C LEU A 102 -13.16 8.87 15.59
N ASP A 103 -12.68 7.87 16.32
CA ASP A 103 -11.24 7.55 16.43
C ASP A 103 -10.71 6.78 15.22
N THR A 104 -11.55 6.46 14.23
CA THR A 104 -11.15 5.69 13.06
C THR A 104 -10.69 6.57 11.91
N GLU A 105 -9.55 6.22 11.32
CA GLU A 105 -9.04 6.90 10.13
C GLU A 105 -9.99 6.75 8.94
N ALA A 106 -10.09 7.79 8.12
CA ALA A 106 -10.98 7.80 6.94
C ALA A 106 -10.72 6.64 5.95
N GLN A 107 -9.48 6.11 5.89
CA GLN A 107 -9.15 4.97 5.02
C GLN A 107 -9.60 3.62 5.60
N GLU A 108 -9.75 3.54 6.92
CA GLU A 108 -10.12 2.32 7.65
C GLU A 108 -11.64 2.26 7.90
N ILE A 109 -12.32 3.40 7.81
CA ILE A 109 -13.76 3.49 8.09
C ILE A 109 -14.58 2.50 7.24
N GLU A 110 -14.23 2.31 5.98
CA GLU A 110 -14.92 1.35 5.09
C GLU A 110 -14.78 -0.09 5.57
N PHE A 111 -13.60 -0.45 6.07
CA PHE A 111 -13.33 -1.78 6.61
C PHE A 111 -14.09 -2.00 7.91
N GLU A 112 -14.08 -1.02 8.80
CA GLU A 112 -14.79 -1.10 10.08
C GLU A 112 -16.31 -1.10 9.90
N ILE A 113 -16.84 -0.36 8.91
CA ILE A 113 -18.25 -0.44 8.51
C ILE A 113 -18.61 -1.86 8.06
N ALA A 114 -17.78 -2.49 7.22
CA ALA A 114 -18.01 -3.87 6.79
C ALA A 114 -17.97 -4.85 7.98
N ARG A 115 -17.03 -4.67 8.92
CA ARG A 115 -16.88 -5.51 10.11
C ARG A 115 -18.07 -5.37 11.07
N LEU A 116 -18.55 -4.16 11.29
CA LEU A 116 -19.64 -3.83 12.20
C LEU A 116 -21.02 -3.76 11.51
N ARG A 117 -21.14 -4.17 10.24
CA ARG A 117 -22.38 -4.07 9.45
C ARG A 117 -23.61 -4.64 10.16
N HIS A 118 -23.43 -5.72 10.91
CA HIS A 118 -24.48 -6.40 11.66
C HIS A 118 -25.00 -5.61 12.87
N ARG A 119 -24.28 -4.57 13.33
CA ARG A 119 -24.66 -3.69 14.44
C ARG A 119 -25.12 -2.31 13.97
N LEU A 120 -24.77 -1.95 12.73
CA LEU A 120 -25.24 -0.74 12.06
C LEU A 120 -26.69 -0.91 11.58
N ASP A 121 -27.59 -1.08 12.55
CA ASP A 121 -29.03 -1.22 12.34
C ASP A 121 -29.75 0.13 12.37
N LYS A 122 -31.03 0.13 11.99
CA LYS A 122 -31.88 1.33 12.03
C LYS A 122 -32.00 1.93 13.43
N ASP A 123 -31.91 1.08 14.45
CA ASP A 123 -31.98 1.49 15.86
C ASP A 123 -30.73 2.30 16.24
N PHE A 124 -29.55 1.88 15.79
CA PHE A 124 -28.31 2.63 15.96
C PHE A 124 -28.37 4.01 15.29
N PHE A 125 -28.83 4.08 14.03
CA PHE A 125 -28.99 5.37 13.35
C PHE A 125 -30.05 6.27 14.00
N SER A 126 -31.03 5.69 14.69
CA SER A 126 -32.02 6.45 15.45
C SER A 126 -31.40 7.04 16.72
N HIS A 127 -30.53 6.29 17.40
CA HIS A 127 -29.73 6.76 18.54
C HIS A 127 -28.82 7.92 18.13
N LEU A 128 -28.08 7.77 17.03
CA LEU A 128 -27.17 8.79 16.51
C LEU A 128 -27.93 10.08 16.16
N LYS A 129 -29.11 9.97 15.52
CA LYS A 129 -29.97 11.14 15.24
C LYS A 129 -30.50 11.80 16.50
N PHE A 130 -30.77 11.02 17.54
CA PHE A 130 -31.22 11.55 18.83
C PHE A 130 -30.11 12.36 19.50
N GLU A 131 -28.88 11.85 19.59
CA GLU A 131 -27.71 12.58 20.11
C GLU A 131 -27.44 13.88 19.33
N ILE A 132 -27.47 13.82 17.99
CA ILE A 132 -27.36 15.02 17.16
C ILE A 132 -28.50 16.01 17.48
N GLY A 133 -29.71 15.51 17.69
CA GLY A 133 -30.86 16.31 18.09
C GLY A 133 -30.66 16.99 19.45
N GLU A 134 -30.19 16.25 20.45
CA GLU A 134 -29.91 16.77 21.79
C GLU A 134 -28.88 17.90 21.74
N ILE A 135 -27.79 17.73 20.99
CA ILE A 135 -26.75 18.76 20.84
C ILE A 135 -27.28 19.96 20.04
N ARG A 136 -28.04 19.74 18.96
CA ARG A 136 -28.63 20.82 18.13
C ARG A 136 -29.57 21.73 18.91
N PHE A 137 -30.39 21.13 19.79
CA PHE A 137 -31.42 21.83 20.56
C PHE A 137 -30.96 22.22 21.98
N ALA A 138 -29.73 21.93 22.36
CA ALA A 138 -29.16 22.39 23.62
C ALA A 138 -29.17 23.93 23.71
N VAL A 139 -29.63 24.44 24.85
CA VAL A 139 -29.84 25.88 25.07
C VAL A 139 -28.52 26.64 25.23
N SER A 140 -27.47 25.98 25.72
CA SER A 140 -26.12 26.52 25.84
C SER A 140 -25.20 25.89 24.81
N LYS A 141 -24.95 26.59 23.70
CA LYS A 141 -24.00 26.17 22.66
C LYS A 141 -22.62 26.73 22.99
N THR A 142 -21.71 25.85 23.37
CA THR A 142 -20.28 26.14 23.43
C THR A 142 -19.64 25.72 22.10
N GLU A 143 -18.50 26.33 21.75
CA GLU A 143 -17.76 26.01 20.51
C GLU A 143 -17.46 24.49 20.42
N ASP A 144 -17.02 23.88 21.53
CA ASP A 144 -16.77 22.43 21.62
C ASP A 144 -18.00 21.56 21.27
N MET A 145 -19.22 22.02 21.56
CA MET A 145 -20.44 21.29 21.24
C MET A 145 -20.83 21.42 19.77
N GLU A 146 -20.48 22.55 19.14
CA GLU A 146 -20.70 22.78 17.71
C GLU A 146 -19.71 21.95 16.87
N ASP A 147 -18.44 21.87 17.29
CA ASP A 147 -17.44 21.00 16.67
C ASP A 147 -17.85 19.53 16.76
N ARG A 148 -18.29 19.08 17.95
CA ARG A 148 -18.80 17.71 18.14
C ARG A 148 -20.00 17.41 17.26
N LEU A 149 -20.89 18.37 17.07
CA LEU A 149 -22.05 18.23 16.19
C LEU A 149 -21.62 18.04 14.73
N ILE A 150 -20.61 18.79 14.26
CA ILE A 150 -20.08 18.64 12.90
C ILE A 150 -19.46 17.25 12.71
N GLU A 151 -18.70 16.78 13.69
CA GLU A 151 -18.12 15.42 13.67
C GLU A 151 -19.21 14.35 13.56
N LEU A 152 -20.26 14.43 14.38
CA LEU A 152 -21.36 13.45 14.38
C LEU A 152 -22.19 13.50 13.09
N GLU A 153 -22.43 14.68 12.53
CA GLU A 153 -23.12 14.82 11.24
C GLU A 153 -22.30 14.26 10.08
N ALA A 154 -20.99 14.53 10.06
CA ALA A 154 -20.07 13.97 9.09
C ALA A 154 -20.03 12.43 9.20
N LEU A 155 -19.95 11.91 10.42
CA LEU A 155 -19.97 10.48 10.69
C LEU A 155 -21.29 9.83 10.23
N GLN A 156 -22.44 10.44 10.55
CA GLN A 156 -23.74 9.93 10.12
C GLN A 156 -23.80 9.76 8.60
N LYS A 157 -23.32 10.76 7.86
CA LYS A 157 -23.29 10.73 6.40
C LYS A 157 -22.35 9.66 5.87
N ALA A 158 -21.12 9.58 6.41
CA ALA A 158 -20.14 8.57 6.01
C ALA A 158 -20.64 7.13 6.26
N LEU A 159 -21.26 6.87 7.42
CA LEU A 159 -21.82 5.56 7.75
C LEU A 159 -23.00 5.20 6.84
N GLN A 160 -23.85 6.17 6.49
CA GLN A 160 -24.96 5.94 5.57
C GLN A 160 -24.46 5.61 4.16
N GLU A 161 -23.52 6.39 3.62
CA GLU A 161 -22.94 6.12 2.30
C GLU A 161 -22.19 4.77 2.28
N GLY A 162 -21.42 4.46 3.33
CA GLY A 162 -20.66 3.22 3.43
C GLY A 162 -21.54 1.97 3.57
N THR A 163 -22.63 2.03 4.33
CA THR A 163 -23.57 0.90 4.44
C THR A 163 -24.33 0.66 3.13
N GLU A 164 -24.75 1.72 2.44
CA GLU A 164 -25.37 1.61 1.12
C GLU A 164 -24.40 1.03 0.07
N ALA A 165 -23.13 1.44 0.10
CA ALA A 165 -22.10 0.89 -0.77
C ALA A 165 -21.84 -0.59 -0.50
N TYR A 166 -21.75 -0.97 0.79
CA TYR A 166 -21.58 -2.35 1.20
C TYR A 166 -22.75 -3.24 0.75
N ASP A 167 -23.99 -2.78 0.93
CA ASP A 167 -25.18 -3.55 0.55
C ASP A 167 -25.27 -3.74 -0.99
N LYS A 168 -24.87 -2.73 -1.77
CA LYS A 168 -24.75 -2.84 -3.24
C LYS A 168 -23.72 -3.89 -3.65
N MET A 169 -22.52 -3.82 -3.08
CA MET A 169 -21.47 -4.80 -3.33
C MET A 169 -21.91 -6.21 -2.92
N GLN A 170 -22.59 -6.37 -1.78
CA GLN A 170 -23.13 -7.66 -1.36
C GLN A 170 -24.14 -8.21 -2.38
N ALA A 171 -25.03 -7.36 -2.91
CA ALA A 171 -25.97 -7.77 -3.95
C ALA A 171 -25.27 -8.23 -5.23
N GLU A 172 -24.23 -7.51 -5.67
CA GLU A 172 -23.40 -7.88 -6.83
C GLU A 172 -22.69 -9.22 -6.61
N LEU A 173 -22.09 -9.45 -5.44
CA LEU A 173 -21.44 -10.71 -5.11
C LEU A 173 -22.43 -11.88 -5.07
N ILE A 174 -23.63 -11.68 -4.53
CA ILE A 174 -24.68 -12.70 -4.51
C ILE A 174 -25.15 -13.02 -5.94
N THR A 175 -25.30 -12.03 -6.81
CA THR A 175 -25.70 -12.26 -8.20
C THR A 175 -24.61 -12.97 -9.00
N ALA A 176 -23.35 -12.59 -8.83
CA ALA A 176 -22.19 -13.29 -9.41
C ALA A 176 -22.07 -14.73 -8.91
N LYS A 177 -22.27 -14.97 -7.60
CA LYS A 177 -22.30 -16.34 -7.06
C LYS A 177 -23.41 -17.16 -7.70
N LYS A 178 -24.61 -16.60 -7.86
CA LYS A 178 -25.75 -17.30 -8.50
C LYS A 178 -25.46 -17.62 -9.96
N SER A 179 -24.83 -16.72 -10.72
CA SER A 179 -24.47 -16.99 -12.12
C SER A 179 -23.41 -18.10 -12.23
N LEU A 180 -22.35 -18.06 -11.42
CA LEU A 180 -21.33 -19.10 -11.37
C LEU A 180 -21.91 -20.46 -10.96
N THR A 181 -22.76 -20.49 -9.93
CA THR A 181 -23.41 -21.72 -9.48
C THR A 181 -24.27 -22.32 -10.60
N LYS A 182 -24.99 -21.50 -11.36
CA LYS A 182 -25.76 -21.98 -12.53
C LYS A 182 -24.85 -22.62 -13.58
N ILE A 183 -23.74 -21.95 -13.95
CA ILE A 183 -22.78 -22.48 -14.95
C ILE A 183 -22.21 -23.82 -14.48
N LEU A 184 -21.70 -23.88 -13.25
CA LEU A 184 -21.10 -25.10 -12.70
C LEU A 184 -22.13 -26.23 -12.56
N SER A 185 -23.35 -25.93 -12.13
CA SER A 185 -24.42 -26.95 -12.03
C SER A 185 -24.89 -27.46 -13.40
N ALA A 186 -24.88 -26.62 -14.43
CA ALA A 186 -25.26 -26.99 -15.79
C ALA A 186 -24.23 -27.93 -16.43
N GLU A 187 -22.92 -27.67 -16.24
CA GLU A 187 -21.85 -28.57 -16.69
C GLU A 187 -21.91 -29.93 -16.01
N VAL A 188 -22.15 -29.98 -14.69
CA VAL A 188 -22.27 -31.25 -13.95
C VAL A 188 -23.44 -32.08 -14.46
N LEU A 189 -24.59 -31.46 -14.75
CA LEU A 189 -25.75 -32.15 -15.33
C LEU A 189 -25.48 -32.63 -16.75
N TYR A 190 -24.77 -31.85 -17.57
CA TYR A 190 -24.41 -32.24 -18.92
C TYR A 190 -23.42 -33.42 -18.93
N CYS A 191 -22.39 -33.39 -18.09
CA CYS A 191 -21.44 -34.50 -17.93
C CYS A 191 -22.11 -35.77 -17.40
N HIS A 192 -23.06 -35.65 -16.46
CA HIS A 192 -23.79 -36.80 -15.94
C HIS A 192 -24.80 -37.37 -16.95
N ALA A 193 -25.39 -36.54 -17.82
CA ALA A 193 -26.25 -37.00 -18.90
C ALA A 193 -25.46 -37.79 -19.95
N VAL A 194 -24.31 -37.25 -20.39
CA VAL A 194 -23.41 -37.92 -21.36
C VAL A 194 -22.86 -39.25 -20.81
N ALA A 195 -22.65 -39.37 -19.50
CA ALA A 195 -22.18 -40.61 -18.87
C ALA A 195 -23.28 -41.69 -18.67
N ARG A 196 -24.57 -41.37 -18.83
CA ARG A 196 -25.67 -42.35 -18.75
C ARG A 196 -26.11 -42.90 -20.11
N ASP A 197 -25.82 -42.19 -21.19
CA ASP A 197 -26.25 -42.53 -22.55
C ASP A 197 -25.16 -43.28 -23.37
N GLY A 198 -24.09 -43.75 -22.72
CA GLY A 198 -23.06 -44.62 -23.28
C GLY A 198 -22.91 -45.91 -22.48
#